data_AF-A0A3S8U7F1-F1
#
_entry.id   AF-A0A3S8U7F1-F1
#
_cell.length_a   1.000
_cell.length_b   1.000
_cell.length_c   1.000
_cell.angle_alpha   90.00
_cell.angle_beta   90.00
_cell.angle_gamma   90.00
#
_symmetry.space_group_name_H-M   'P 1'
#
loop_
_entity.id
_entity.type
_entity.pdbx_description
1 polymer ?
#
loop_
_entity_poly.entity_id
_entity_poly.type
_entity_poly.pdbx_seq_one_letter_code
_entity_poly.pdbx_strand_id
1 'polypeptide(L)'
;MPTTLETLLDQTRDAVLAGDIAALADLAPQVEAEAGDLPRLDANAVRRLQEKAARNAQLLQAATRGIRAAQDRLEEISSGPTLTTYDARGKRAAIAPPSPAMPRRF
;
A
#
# COMPACT_ATOMS: atom_id res chain seq x y z
N MET A 1 -32.22 -9.64 0.61
CA MET A 1 -31.39 -9.05 1.69
C MET A 1 -29.94 -9.40 1.40
N PRO A 2 -29.00 -8.44 1.49
CA PRO A 2 -27.58 -8.74 1.34
C PRO A 2 -27.12 -9.68 2.46
N THR A 3 -26.20 -10.59 2.13
CA THR A 3 -25.55 -11.44 3.14
C THR A 3 -24.58 -10.61 3.97
N THR A 4 -24.22 -11.09 5.17
CA THR A 4 -23.20 -10.47 6.02
C THR A 4 -21.90 -10.23 5.24
N LEU A 5 -21.45 -11.22 4.46
CA LEU A 5 -20.26 -11.09 3.64
C LEU A 5 -20.42 -10.04 2.52
N GLU A 6 -21.58 -9.92 1.88
CA GLU A 6 -21.84 -8.84 0.91
C GLU A 6 -21.67 -7.46 1.57
N THR A 7 -22.11 -7.29 2.81
CA THR A 7 -21.95 -6.06 3.58
C THR A 7 -20.48 -5.79 3.94
N LEU A 8 -19.75 -6.80 4.41
CA LEU A 8 -18.32 -6.67 4.72
C LEU A 8 -17.51 -6.27 3.48
N LEU A 9 -17.84 -6.80 2.31
CA LEU A 9 -17.19 -6.42 1.05
C LEU A 9 -17.54 -4.98 0.62
N ASP A 10 -18.73 -4.47 0.93
CA ASP A 10 -19.03 -3.06 0.68
C ASP A 10 -18.26 -2.15 1.65
N GLN A 11 -18.18 -2.51 2.93
CA GLN A 11 -17.36 -1.79 3.92
C GLN A 11 -15.88 -1.80 3.55
N THR A 12 -15.37 -2.93 3.06
CA THR A 12 -13.98 -3.04 2.57
C THR A 12 -13.74 -2.06 1.43
N ARG A 13 -14.67 -1.95 0.46
CA ARG A 13 -14.54 -0.97 -0.61
C ARG A 13 -14.45 0.45 -0.05
N ASP A 14 -15.35 0.79 0.86
CA ASP A 14 -15.42 2.15 1.39
C ASP A 14 -14.15 2.50 2.18
N ALA A 15 -13.61 1.56 2.96
CA ALA A 15 -12.33 1.70 3.65
C ALA A 15 -11.14 1.87 2.69
N VAL A 16 -11.09 1.08 1.59
CA VAL A 16 -10.04 1.24 0.57
C VAL A 16 -10.11 2.61 -0.09
N LEU A 17 -11.31 3.09 -0.44
CA LEU A 17 -11.49 4.39 -1.08
C LEU A 17 -11.18 5.55 -0.13
N ALA A 18 -11.44 5.39 1.17
CA ALA A 18 -11.07 6.36 2.20
C ALA A 18 -9.57 6.32 2.56
N GLY A 19 -8.84 5.28 2.15
CA GLY A 19 -7.47 5.04 2.58
C GLY A 19 -7.35 4.65 4.07
N ASP A 20 -8.43 4.12 4.66
CA ASP A 20 -8.46 3.73 6.07
C ASP A 20 -7.83 2.34 6.28
N ILE A 21 -6.51 2.33 6.42
CA ILE A 21 -5.72 1.09 6.55
C ILE A 21 -6.03 0.36 7.87
N ALA A 22 -6.40 1.10 8.93
CA ALA A 22 -6.76 0.49 10.21
C ALA A 22 -8.08 -0.28 10.09
N ALA A 23 -9.10 0.34 9.49
CA ALA A 23 -10.36 -0.35 9.22
C ALA A 23 -10.18 -1.58 8.33
N LEU A 24 -9.28 -1.53 7.34
CA LEU A 24 -8.96 -2.70 6.50
C LEU A 24 -8.34 -3.85 7.30
N ALA A 25 -7.48 -3.55 8.28
CA ALA A 25 -6.89 -4.56 9.16
C ALA A 25 -7.97 -5.22 10.05
N ASP A 26 -8.94 -4.45 10.53
CA ASP A 26 -10.05 -4.96 11.35
C ASP A 26 -11.07 -5.76 10.53
N LEU A 27 -11.31 -5.38 9.27
CA LEU A 27 -12.26 -6.06 8.37
C LEU A 27 -11.73 -7.38 7.82
N ALA A 28 -10.42 -7.50 7.58
CA ALA A 28 -9.81 -8.69 6.99
C ALA A 28 -10.20 -10.02 7.70
N PRO A 29 -10.02 -10.17 9.02
CA PRO A 29 -10.38 -11.42 9.71
C PRO A 29 -11.89 -11.70 9.69
N GLN A 30 -12.74 -10.66 9.64
CA GLN A 30 -14.19 -10.84 9.56
C GLN A 30 -14.62 -11.38 8.20
N VAL A 31 -14.00 -10.86 7.12
CA VAL A 31 -14.22 -11.35 5.76
C VAL A 31 -13.76 -12.81 5.62
N GLU A 32 -12.60 -13.16 6.19
CA GLU A 32 -12.07 -14.53 6.18
C GLU A 32 -12.99 -15.51 6.94
N ALA A 33 -13.49 -15.10 8.11
CA ALA A 33 -14.40 -15.92 8.91
C ALA A 33 -15.71 -16.21 8.16
N GLU A 34 -16.36 -15.18 7.61
CA GLU A 34 -17.62 -15.32 6.88
C GLU A 34 -17.45 -16.04 5.53
N ALA A 35 -16.28 -15.92 4.90
CA ALA A 35 -15.97 -16.68 3.68
C ALA A 35 -15.69 -18.16 3.96
N GLY A 36 -15.23 -18.50 5.17
CA GLY A 36 -14.95 -19.88 5.59
C GLY A 36 -16.21 -20.71 5.85
N ASP A 37 -17.31 -20.08 6.25
CA ASP A 37 -18.59 -20.73 6.57
C ASP A 37 -19.74 -20.22 5.69
N LEU A 38 -19.54 -20.29 4.36
CA LEU A 38 -20.54 -19.80 3.42
C LEU A 38 -21.81 -20.67 3.44
N PRO A 39 -22.99 -20.08 3.68
CA PRO A 39 -24.25 -20.81 3.59
C PRO A 39 -24.54 -21.18 2.13
N ARG A 40 -25.55 -22.04 1.91
CA ARG A 40 -26.02 -22.33 0.56
C ARG A 40 -26.65 -21.08 -0.05
N LEU A 41 -25.96 -20.49 -1.02
CA LEU A 41 -26.41 -19.31 -1.75
C LEU A 41 -27.09 -19.68 -3.06
N ASP A 42 -28.03 -18.85 -3.50
CA ASP A 42 -28.56 -18.94 -4.86
C ASP A 42 -27.55 -18.38 -5.89
N ALA A 43 -27.77 -18.69 -7.17
CA ALA A 43 -26.87 -18.26 -8.24
C ALA A 43 -26.73 -16.72 -8.34
N ASN A 44 -27.78 -15.96 -8.01
CA ASN A 44 -27.73 -14.51 -8.04
C ASN A 44 -26.87 -13.95 -6.91
N ALA A 45 -26.97 -14.52 -5.71
CA ALA A 45 -26.17 -14.15 -4.55
C ALA A 45 -24.69 -14.49 -4.77
N VAL A 46 -24.39 -15.67 -5.31
CA VAL A 46 -23.01 -16.05 -5.68
C VAL A 46 -22.43 -15.06 -6.69
N ARG A 47 -23.18 -14.70 -7.73
CA ARG A 47 -22.72 -13.73 -8.74
C ARG A 47 -22.42 -12.36 -8.12
N ARG A 48 -23.34 -11.81 -7.30
CA ARG A 48 -23.12 -10.52 -6.62
C ARG A 48 -21.90 -10.56 -5.71
N LEU A 49 -21.71 -11.65 -4.98
CA LEU A 49 -20.57 -11.83 -4.10
C LEU A 49 -19.25 -11.86 -4.90
N GLN A 50 -19.23 -12.59 -6.02
CA GLN A 50 -18.08 -12.66 -6.92
C GLN A 50 -17.73 -11.28 -7.51
N GLU A 51 -18.73 -10.52 -7.96
CA GLU A 51 -18.55 -9.16 -8.50
C GLU A 51 -17.95 -8.22 -7.44
N LYS A 52 -18.47 -8.25 -6.20
CA LYS A 52 -17.96 -7.44 -5.09
C LYS A 52 -16.52 -7.82 -4.73
N ALA A 53 -16.23 -9.12 -4.62
CA ALA A 53 -14.89 -9.61 -4.29
C ALA A 53 -13.87 -9.23 -5.37
N ALA A 54 -14.21 -9.41 -6.65
CA ALA A 54 -13.35 -9.06 -7.78
C ALA A 54 -13.05 -7.55 -7.81
N ARG A 55 -14.08 -6.71 -7.60
CA ARG A 55 -13.92 -5.26 -7.48
C ARG A 55 -12.95 -4.89 -6.36
N ASN A 56 -13.11 -5.48 -5.18
CA ASN A 56 -12.25 -5.17 -4.04
C ASN A 56 -10.81 -5.62 -4.27
N ALA A 57 -10.60 -6.80 -4.87
CA ALA A 57 -9.26 -7.27 -5.23
C ALA A 57 -8.55 -6.27 -6.17
N GLN A 58 -9.24 -5.75 -7.18
CA GLN A 58 -8.69 -4.73 -8.09
C GLN A 58 -8.34 -3.43 -7.35
N LEU A 59 -9.22 -2.96 -6.47
CA LEU A 59 -8.98 -1.74 -5.67
C LEU A 59 -7.78 -1.89 -4.73
N LEU A 60 -7.70 -3.01 -4.00
CA LEU A 60 -6.58 -3.30 -3.08
C LEU A 60 -5.25 -3.42 -3.82
N GLN A 61 -5.24 -4.06 -4.99
CA GLN A 61 -4.05 -4.11 -5.84
C GLN A 61 -3.62 -2.72 -6.31
N ALA A 62 -4.58 -1.87 -6.71
CA ALA A 62 -4.29 -0.49 -7.11
C ALA A 62 -3.76 0.33 -5.93
N ALA A 63 -4.38 0.23 -4.75
CA ALA A 63 -3.93 0.89 -3.52
C ALA A 63 -2.51 0.46 -3.14
N THR A 64 -2.21 -0.84 -3.22
CA THR A 64 -0.86 -1.37 -2.94
C THR A 64 0.19 -0.77 -3.88
N ARG A 65 -0.10 -0.65 -5.17
CA ARG A 65 0.81 0.01 -6.13
C ARG A 65 0.98 1.50 -5.79
N GLY A 66 -0.10 2.19 -5.43
CA GLY A 66 -0.06 3.59 -5.03
C GLY A 66 0.80 3.83 -3.79
N ILE A 67 0.66 2.99 -2.76
CA ILE A 67 1.46 3.07 -1.52
C ILE A 67 2.95 2.87 -1.83
N ARG A 68 3.29 1.87 -2.65
CA ARG A 68 4.69 1.63 -3.05
C ARG A 68 5.27 2.83 -3.80
N ALA A 69 4.55 3.38 -4.77
CA ALA A 69 5.01 4.55 -5.51
C ALA A 69 5.20 5.78 -4.59
N ALA A 70 4.35 5.95 -3.58
CA ALA A 70 4.51 7.00 -2.58
C ALA A 70 5.75 6.77 -1.69
N GLN A 71 6.00 5.52 -1.28
CA GLN A 71 7.20 5.14 -0.53
C GLN A 71 8.48 5.42 -1.32
N ASP A 72 8.54 4.96 -2.58
CA ASP A 72 9.67 5.22 -3.48
C ASP A 72 9.93 6.72 -3.62
N ARG A 73 8.86 7.52 -3.76
CA ARG A 73 8.97 8.97 -3.86
C ARG A 73 9.50 9.63 -2.58
N LEU A 74 9.08 9.14 -1.41
CA LEU A 74 9.59 9.63 -0.13
C LEU A 74 11.06 9.25 0.08
N GLU A 75 11.47 8.06 -0.37
CA GLU A 75 12.86 7.63 -0.34
C GLU A 75 13.75 8.51 -1.23
N GLU A 76 13.31 8.82 -2.45
CA GLU A 76 14.01 9.76 -3.34
C GLU A 76 14.19 11.14 -2.70
N ILE A 77 13.14 11.66 -2.05
CA ILE A 77 13.18 12.97 -1.39
C ILE A 77 14.11 12.94 -0.18
N SER A 78 14.02 11.89 0.65
CA SER A 78 14.81 11.78 1.89
C SER A 78 16.29 11.48 1.65
N SER A 79 16.64 10.83 0.53
CA SER A 79 18.03 10.53 0.16
C SER A 79 18.85 11.77 -0.20
N GLY A 80 18.21 12.94 -0.35
CA GLY A 80 18.85 14.21 -0.69
C GLY A 80 19.45 14.23 -2.10
N PRO A 81 19.84 15.39 -2.64
CA PRO A 81 20.52 15.45 -3.92
C PRO A 81 21.87 14.71 -3.80
N THR A 82 21.99 13.55 -4.44
CA THR A 82 23.31 12.97 -4.71
C THR A 82 23.97 13.88 -5.74
N LEU A 83 24.72 14.88 -5.27
CA LEU A 83 25.48 15.80 -6.10
C LEU A 83 26.58 14.99 -6.81
N THR A 84 26.25 14.42 -7.96
CA THR A 84 27.22 13.77 -8.84
C THR A 84 27.78 14.85 -9.74
N THR A 85 28.74 15.62 -9.25
CA THR A 85 29.53 16.49 -10.13
C THR A 85 30.45 15.61 -10.96
N TYR A 86 30.33 15.67 -12.28
CA TYR A 86 31.36 15.17 -13.17
C TYR A 86 32.63 15.98 -12.91
N ASP A 87 33.72 15.33 -12.52
CA ASP A 87 35.03 15.96 -12.62
C ASP A 87 35.37 16.19 -14.11
N ALA A 88 36.28 17.11 -14.41
CA ALA A 88 36.71 17.41 -15.78
C ALA A 88 37.43 16.21 -16.48
N ARG A 89 37.46 15.02 -15.86
CA ARG A 89 38.13 13.80 -16.34
C ARG A 89 37.18 12.60 -16.46
N GLY A 90 35.87 12.80 -16.29
CA GLY A 90 34.84 11.77 -16.52
C GLY A 90 34.72 10.70 -15.43
N LYS A 91 35.21 10.92 -14.21
CA LYS A 91 35.11 9.94 -13.12
C LYS A 91 33.98 10.30 -12.15
N ARG A 92 33.01 9.39 -11.98
CA ARG A 92 31.92 9.51 -10.99
C ARG A 92 32.49 9.42 -9.58
N ALA A 93 32.45 10.51 -8.82
CA ALA A 93 32.72 10.51 -7.38
C ALA A 93 31.45 10.96 -6.65
N ALA A 94 30.94 10.11 -5.74
CA ALA A 94 29.86 10.49 -4.85
C ALA A 94 30.41 11.41 -3.75
N ILE A 95 29.96 12.66 -3.69
CA ILE A 95 30.31 13.56 -2.60
C ILE A 95 29.34 13.28 -1.44
N ALA A 96 29.80 12.49 -0.47
CA ALA A 96 29.12 12.39 0.82
C ALA A 96 29.24 13.72 1.59
N PRO A 97 28.25 14.13 2.39
CA PRO A 97 28.35 15.34 3.20
C PRO A 97 29.54 15.25 4.16
N PRO A 98 30.30 16.36 4.37
CA PRO A 98 31.47 16.34 5.23
C PRO A 98 31.07 15.98 6.67
N SER A 99 31.65 14.90 7.20
CA SER A 99 31.60 14.58 8.62
C SER A 99 32.21 15.75 9.41
N PRO A 100 31.61 16.22 10.52
CA PRO A 100 32.18 17.29 11.32
C PRO A 100 33.50 16.80 11.92
N ALA A 101 34.61 17.31 11.38
CA ALA A 101 35.95 16.99 11.86
C ALA A 101 36.10 17.48 13.31
N MET A 102 36.39 16.53 14.20
CA MET A 102 36.65 16.75 15.62
C MET A 102 37.97 17.52 15.79
N PRO A 103 38.00 18.72 16.39
CA PRO A 103 39.25 19.47 16.55
C PRO A 103 40.15 18.82 17.60
N ARG A 104 41.34 18.37 17.19
CA ARG A 104 42.42 17.94 18.10
C ARG A 104 42.95 19.17 18.84
N ARG A 105 42.83 19.17 20.17
CA ARG A 105 43.45 20.16 21.06
C ARG A 105 44.90 19.73 21.33
N PHE A 106 45.84 20.64 21.09
CA PHE A 106 47.21 20.59 21.62
C PHE A 106 47.20 20.96 23.10
#